data_AF-A0A2I1S8Z9-F1
#
_entry.id   AF-A0A2I1S8Z9-F1
#
_cell.length_a   1.000
_cell.length_b   1.000
_cell.length_c   1.000
_cell.angle_alpha   90.00
_cell.angle_beta   90.00
_cell.angle_gamma   90.00
#
_symmetry.space_group_name_H-M   'P 1'
#
loop_
_entity.id
_entity.type
_entity.pdbx_description
1 polymer ?
#
loop_
_entity_poly.entity_id
_entity_poly.type
_entity_poly.pdbx_seq_one_letter_code
_entity_poly.pdbx_strand_id
1 'polypeptide(L)'
;MVKATFENLSKDKQDRVTEALLKEFSAHTLASAQVARIVKEAGIARGAFYKYFEDLTDAYQYLFKLAMRDLHTGLTGRMGADELYQMTKDFVTKATGSQYYDLIRLHYAANEALLPSSRPNKQMPACAWAAMALSHEAIKEALLDPDKADFYLDREHEALEKLFSQHK
;
A
#
# COMPACT_ATOMS: atom_id res chain seq x y z
N MET A 1 -12.88 -10.71 -2.96
CA MET A 1 -13.10 -9.66 -3.99
C MET A 1 -14.32 -8.90 -3.55
N VAL A 2 -14.28 -7.55 -3.52
CA VAL A 2 -15.42 -6.75 -3.04
C VAL A 2 -16.69 -7.14 -3.79
N LYS A 3 -17.80 -7.28 -3.06
CA LYS A 3 -19.05 -7.73 -3.68
C LYS A 3 -19.69 -6.59 -4.46
N ALA A 4 -20.33 -6.90 -5.58
CA ALA A 4 -21.05 -5.92 -6.41
C ALA A 4 -22.09 -5.09 -5.62
N THR A 5 -22.62 -5.65 -4.53
CA THR A 5 -23.49 -4.97 -3.57
C THR A 5 -22.85 -3.75 -2.91
N PHE A 6 -21.52 -3.75 -2.71
CA PHE A 6 -20.79 -2.59 -2.21
C PHE A 6 -20.58 -1.54 -3.31
N GLU A 7 -20.23 -1.98 -4.52
CA GLU A 7 -20.01 -1.11 -5.69
C GLU A 7 -21.28 -0.36 -6.11
N ASN A 8 -22.46 -0.94 -5.84
CA ASN A 8 -23.77 -0.32 -6.10
C ASN A 8 -24.27 0.62 -4.98
N LEU A 9 -23.51 0.81 -3.89
CA LEU A 9 -23.88 1.78 -2.86
C LEU A 9 -23.77 3.22 -3.39
N SER A 10 -24.53 4.14 -2.78
CA SER A 10 -24.30 5.57 -3.01
C SER A 10 -22.87 5.96 -2.60
N LYS A 11 -22.30 6.95 -3.28
CA LYS A 11 -20.93 7.44 -3.03
C LYS A 11 -20.71 7.77 -1.55
N ASP A 12 -21.63 8.51 -0.94
CA ASP A 12 -21.56 8.88 0.48
C ASP A 12 -21.45 7.66 1.42
N LYS A 13 -22.14 6.56 1.07
CA LYS A 13 -22.12 5.35 1.89
C LYS A 13 -20.86 4.52 1.64
N GLN A 14 -20.34 4.49 0.41
CA GLN A 14 -19.03 3.90 0.14
C GLN A 14 -17.94 4.66 0.90
N ASP A 15 -18.00 5.99 0.89
CA ASP A 15 -17.01 6.85 1.54
C ASP A 15 -17.01 6.66 3.04
N ARG A 16 -18.18 6.65 3.68
CA ARG A 16 -18.29 6.39 5.12
C ARG A 16 -17.77 5.01 5.53
N VAL A 17 -18.02 3.97 4.72
CA VAL A 17 -17.46 2.65 4.99
C VAL A 17 -15.95 2.64 4.77
N THR A 18 -15.46 3.28 3.70
CA THR A 18 -14.03 3.34 3.38
C THR A 18 -13.25 4.11 4.45
N GLU A 19 -13.79 5.21 4.94
CA GLU A 19 -13.22 6.00 6.05
C GLU A 19 -13.14 5.16 7.34
N ALA A 20 -14.19 4.40 7.65
CA ALA A 20 -14.19 3.49 8.81
C ALA A 20 -13.15 2.36 8.67
N LEU A 21 -12.97 1.82 7.46
CA LEU A 21 -11.91 0.85 7.20
C LEU A 21 -10.53 1.48 7.36
N LEU A 22 -10.32 2.69 6.83
CA LEU A 22 -9.06 3.42 6.95
C LEU A 22 -8.71 3.66 8.41
N LYS A 23 -9.66 4.16 9.20
CA LYS A 23 -9.47 4.39 10.63
C LYS A 23 -9.07 3.11 11.37
N GLU A 24 -9.76 1.99 11.10
CA GLU A 24 -9.47 0.71 11.74
C GLU A 24 -8.07 0.20 11.36
N PHE A 25 -7.75 0.16 10.07
CA PHE A 25 -6.52 -0.46 9.58
C PHE A 25 -5.28 0.43 9.68
N SER A 26 -5.45 1.73 9.93
CA SER A 26 -4.37 2.63 10.35
C SER A 26 -4.06 2.50 11.84
N ALA A 27 -5.04 2.13 12.68
CA ALA A 27 -4.85 2.02 14.13
C ALA A 27 -4.52 0.60 14.62
N HIS A 28 -4.91 -0.43 13.87
CA HIS A 28 -4.84 -1.82 14.27
C HIS A 28 -4.27 -2.71 13.17
N THR A 29 -3.42 -3.67 13.54
CA THR A 29 -2.92 -4.68 12.60
C THR A 29 -4.09 -5.53 12.10
N LEU A 30 -3.96 -6.13 10.92
CA LEU A 30 -4.99 -7.00 10.34
C LEU A 30 -5.38 -8.13 11.31
N ALA A 31 -4.41 -8.67 12.07
CA ALA A 31 -4.65 -9.69 13.09
C ALA A 31 -5.47 -9.20 14.30
N SER A 32 -5.38 -7.91 14.66
CA SER A 32 -6.08 -7.32 15.80
C SER A 32 -7.32 -6.50 15.41
N ALA A 33 -7.55 -6.30 14.11
CA ALA A 33 -8.66 -5.56 13.57
C ALA A 33 -10.01 -6.24 13.86
N GLN A 34 -11.07 -5.45 13.99
CA GLN A 34 -12.38 -5.95 14.38
C GLN A 34 -13.51 -5.38 13.52
N VAL A 35 -14.33 -6.29 12.97
CA VAL A 35 -15.59 -5.95 12.27
C VAL A 35 -16.49 -5.08 13.16
N ALA A 36 -16.53 -5.35 14.47
CA ALA A 36 -17.37 -4.59 15.41
C ALA A 36 -17.01 -3.09 15.46
N ARG A 37 -15.72 -2.74 15.42
CA ARG A 37 -15.28 -1.34 15.40
C ARG A 37 -15.62 -0.68 14.06
N ILE A 38 -15.33 -1.36 12.95
CA ILE A 38 -15.65 -0.89 11.59
C ILE A 38 -17.14 -0.58 11.45
N VAL A 39 -18.02 -1.50 11.82
CA VAL A 39 -19.47 -1.31 11.60
C VAL A 39 -20.07 -0.26 12.52
N LYS A 40 -19.51 -0.09 13.73
CA LYS A 40 -19.86 1.00 14.65
C LYS A 40 -19.47 2.34 14.06
N GLU A 41 -18.23 2.48 13.59
CA GLU A 41 -17.72 3.70 12.97
C GLU A 41 -18.48 4.05 11.68
N ALA A 42 -18.72 3.07 10.81
CA ALA A 42 -19.43 3.26 9.55
C ALA A 42 -20.95 3.45 9.72
N GLY A 43 -21.51 3.29 10.93
CA GLY A 43 -22.95 3.36 11.17
C GLY A 43 -23.75 2.35 10.33
N ILE A 44 -23.28 1.10 10.25
CA ILE A 44 -23.96 0.00 9.54
C ILE A 44 -24.19 -1.20 10.46
N ALA A 45 -25.17 -2.05 10.12
CA ALA A 45 -25.35 -3.31 10.83
C ALA A 45 -24.23 -4.31 10.50
N ARG A 46 -23.89 -5.20 11.44
CA ARG A 46 -22.87 -6.25 11.22
C ARG A 46 -23.16 -7.12 10.00
N GLY A 47 -24.42 -7.47 9.77
CA GLY A 47 -24.82 -8.22 8.57
C GLY A 47 -24.56 -7.48 7.25
N ALA A 48 -24.52 -6.15 7.25
CA ALA A 48 -24.19 -5.37 6.06
C ALA A 48 -22.70 -5.50 5.70
N PHE A 49 -21.80 -5.58 6.68
CA PHE A 49 -20.38 -5.82 6.43
C PHE A 49 -20.16 -7.08 5.59
N TYR A 50 -20.75 -8.21 5.99
CA TYR A 50 -20.61 -9.48 5.27
C TYR A 50 -21.38 -9.53 3.93
N LYS A 51 -22.29 -8.57 3.70
CA LYS A 51 -22.86 -8.33 2.36
C LYS A 51 -21.89 -7.58 1.45
N TYR A 52 -20.91 -6.86 1.98
CA TYR A 52 -19.94 -6.05 1.22
C TYR A 52 -18.61 -6.77 1.03
N PHE A 53 -18.10 -7.37 2.10
CA PHE A 53 -16.82 -8.06 2.16
C PHE A 53 -17.01 -9.50 2.62
N GLU A 54 -16.12 -10.40 2.21
CA GLU A 54 -16.11 -11.78 2.72
C GLU A 54 -15.66 -11.85 4.18
N ASP A 55 -14.55 -11.18 4.48
CA ASP A 55 -13.92 -11.10 5.79
C ASP A 55 -13.12 -9.79 5.95
N LEU A 56 -12.31 -9.70 7.01
CA LEU A 56 -11.42 -8.55 7.24
C LEU A 56 -10.30 -8.46 6.21
N THR A 57 -9.80 -9.58 5.70
CA THR A 57 -8.74 -9.61 4.70
C THR A 57 -9.23 -9.03 3.37
N ASP A 58 -10.45 -9.37 2.95
CA ASP A 58 -11.07 -8.82 1.74
C ASP A 58 -11.32 -7.30 1.88
N ALA A 59 -11.80 -6.86 3.04
CA ALA A 59 -11.98 -5.44 3.34
C ALA A 59 -10.64 -4.66 3.36
N TYR A 60 -9.61 -5.27 3.95
CA TYR A 60 -8.26 -4.70 3.97
C TYR A 60 -7.68 -4.59 2.55
N GLN A 61 -7.75 -5.66 1.76
CA GLN A 61 -7.26 -5.66 0.38
C GLN A 61 -8.00 -4.65 -0.51
N TYR A 62 -9.30 -4.45 -0.27
CA TYR A 62 -10.06 -3.38 -0.94
C TYR A 62 -9.48 -1.99 -0.62
N LEU A 63 -9.36 -1.66 0.67
CA LEU A 63 -8.81 -0.38 1.10
C LEU A 63 -7.38 -0.17 0.60
N PHE A 64 -6.52 -1.19 0.75
CA PHE A 64 -5.12 -1.11 0.34
C PHE A 64 -4.99 -0.85 -1.16
N LYS A 65 -5.84 -1.47 -2.00
CA LYS A 65 -5.87 -1.18 -3.45
C LYS A 65 -6.26 0.25 -3.76
N LEU A 66 -7.22 0.83 -3.03
CA LEU A 66 -7.56 2.25 -3.18
C LEU A 66 -6.38 3.15 -2.82
N ALA A 67 -5.77 2.91 -1.66
CA ALA A 67 -4.59 3.64 -1.22
C ALA A 67 -3.45 3.54 -2.24
N MET A 68 -3.16 2.33 -2.75
CA MET A 68 -2.14 2.14 -3.77
C MET A 68 -2.45 2.87 -5.06
N ARG A 69 -3.69 2.82 -5.56
CA ARG A 69 -4.10 3.57 -6.75
C ARG A 69 -3.87 5.07 -6.54
N ASP A 70 -4.33 5.60 -5.42
CA ASP A 70 -4.24 7.03 -5.13
C ASP A 70 -2.77 7.46 -4.98
N LEU A 71 -1.94 6.69 -4.26
CA LEU A 71 -0.51 6.96 -4.08
C LEU A 71 0.28 6.85 -5.38
N HIS A 72 0.02 5.84 -6.22
CA HIS A 72 0.68 5.69 -7.52
C HIS A 72 0.16 6.65 -8.60
N THR A 73 -0.96 7.36 -8.38
CA THR A 73 -1.49 8.29 -9.37
C THR A 73 -0.47 9.38 -9.69
N GLY A 74 -0.11 9.51 -10.97
CA GLY A 74 0.90 10.47 -11.46
C GLY A 74 2.34 9.98 -11.38
N LEU A 75 2.61 8.80 -10.78
CA LEU A 75 3.93 8.20 -10.77
C LEU A 75 4.11 7.41 -12.07
N THR A 76 4.68 8.07 -13.08
CA THR A 76 5.04 7.45 -14.35
C THR A 76 6.48 7.79 -14.68
N GLY A 77 7.29 6.78 -14.95
CA GLY A 77 8.70 6.97 -15.26
C GLY A 77 9.16 6.00 -16.34
N ARG A 78 10.25 6.36 -17.00
CA ARG A 78 11.02 5.41 -17.81
C ARG A 78 11.82 4.51 -16.88
N MET A 79 12.30 3.39 -17.41
CA MET A 79 13.19 2.52 -16.67
C MET A 79 14.61 3.10 -16.72
N GLY A 80 15.08 3.60 -15.58
CA GLY A 80 16.41 4.18 -15.38
C GLY A 80 16.65 4.48 -13.90
N ALA A 81 17.90 4.67 -13.51
CA ALA A 81 18.27 4.82 -12.10
C ALA A 81 17.65 6.08 -11.48
N ASP A 82 17.82 7.23 -12.13
CA ASP A 82 17.30 8.51 -11.65
C ASP A 82 15.77 8.55 -11.65
N GLU A 83 15.13 7.99 -12.68
CA GLU A 83 13.67 7.94 -12.76
C GLU A 83 13.08 7.06 -11.65
N LEU A 84 13.68 5.92 -11.37
CA LEU A 84 13.22 5.02 -10.31
C LEU A 84 13.45 5.62 -8.93
N TYR A 85 14.62 6.21 -8.67
CA TYR A 85 14.88 6.94 -7.44
C TYR A 85 13.84 8.04 -7.20
N GLN A 86 13.55 8.86 -8.22
CA GLN A 86 12.57 9.92 -8.11
C GLN A 86 11.16 9.36 -7.85
N MET A 87 10.78 8.26 -8.51
CA MET A 87 9.51 7.59 -8.26
C MET A 87 9.41 7.07 -6.81
N THR A 88 10.46 6.46 -6.27
CA THR A 88 10.54 6.00 -4.88
C THR A 88 10.39 7.18 -3.92
N LYS A 89 11.15 8.26 -4.14
CA LYS A 89 11.10 9.48 -3.32
C LYS A 89 9.73 10.15 -3.35
N ASP A 90 9.12 10.25 -4.53
CA ASP A 90 7.78 10.83 -4.70
C ASP A 90 6.72 9.96 -4.00
N PHE A 91 6.83 8.63 -4.10
CA PHE A 91 5.94 7.72 -3.39
C PHE A 91 6.06 7.90 -1.86
N VAL A 92 7.28 7.91 -1.31
CA VAL A 92 7.51 8.12 0.13
C VAL A 92 6.96 9.46 0.58
N THR A 93 7.25 10.53 -0.16
CA THR A 93 6.75 11.89 0.14
C THR A 93 5.22 11.94 0.14
N LYS A 94 4.59 11.31 -0.85
CA LYS A 94 3.13 11.29 -0.96
C LYS A 94 2.49 10.42 0.11
N ALA A 95 3.08 9.27 0.41
CA ALA A 95 2.59 8.37 1.46
C ALA A 95 2.65 9.05 2.84
N THR A 96 3.79 9.64 3.19
CA THR A 96 4.01 10.37 4.45
C THR A 96 3.09 11.58 4.60
N GLY A 97 2.83 12.32 3.51
CA GLY A 97 1.92 13.46 3.51
C GLY A 97 0.42 13.12 3.40
N SER A 98 0.04 11.84 3.34
CA SER A 98 -1.34 11.41 3.11
C SER A 98 -2.00 10.81 4.35
N GLN A 99 -3.34 10.73 4.30
CA GLN A 99 -4.14 9.97 5.28
C GLN A 99 -3.80 8.46 5.32
N TYR A 100 -3.04 7.96 4.34
CA TYR A 100 -2.66 6.55 4.25
C TYR A 100 -1.36 6.23 4.98
N TYR A 101 -0.63 7.21 5.53
CA TYR A 101 0.70 6.97 6.14
C TYR A 101 0.69 5.80 7.13
N ASP A 102 -0.18 5.83 8.14
CA ASP A 102 -0.26 4.76 9.14
C ASP A 102 -0.71 3.41 8.55
N LEU A 103 -1.62 3.41 7.58
CA LEU A 103 -2.03 2.20 6.87
C LEU A 103 -0.84 1.54 6.17
N ILE A 104 -0.02 2.32 5.45
CA ILE A 104 1.13 1.80 4.69
C ILE A 104 2.26 1.41 5.64
N ARG A 105 2.53 2.22 6.67
CA ARG A 105 3.53 1.90 7.70
C ARG A 105 3.19 0.58 8.39
N LEU A 106 1.93 0.39 8.80
CA LEU A 106 1.48 -0.83 9.47
C LEU A 106 1.40 -2.02 8.51
N HIS A 107 1.20 -1.78 7.22
CA HIS A 107 1.34 -2.81 6.18
C HIS A 107 2.74 -3.44 6.24
N TYR A 108 3.78 -2.62 6.12
CA TYR A 108 5.16 -3.11 6.14
C TYR A 108 5.62 -3.63 7.51
N ALA A 109 5.09 -3.07 8.60
CA ALA A 109 5.46 -3.50 9.95
C ALA A 109 4.86 -4.86 10.34
N ALA A 110 3.66 -5.19 9.85
CA ALA A 110 2.91 -6.35 10.36
C ALA A 110 1.98 -7.03 9.36
N ASN A 111 1.27 -6.28 8.51
CA ASN A 111 0.16 -6.88 7.77
C ASN A 111 0.58 -7.61 6.50
N GLU A 112 1.69 -7.24 5.86
CA GLU A 112 2.18 -7.86 4.62
C GLU A 112 2.29 -9.38 4.75
N ALA A 113 2.86 -9.87 5.87
CA ALA A 113 3.05 -11.30 6.13
C ALA A 113 1.74 -12.08 6.38
N LEU A 114 0.63 -11.39 6.66
CA LEU A 114 -0.68 -11.99 6.92
C LEU A 114 -1.53 -12.12 5.64
N LEU A 115 -1.10 -11.51 4.55
CA LEU A 115 -1.84 -11.50 3.30
C LEU A 115 -1.56 -12.77 2.47
N PRO A 116 -2.54 -13.25 1.69
CA PRO A 116 -2.30 -14.32 0.73
C PRO A 116 -1.12 -13.98 -0.19
N SER A 117 -0.18 -14.93 -0.33
CA SER A 117 1.00 -14.72 -1.17
C SER A 117 0.61 -14.41 -2.62
N SER A 118 1.17 -13.34 -3.16
CA SER A 118 1.06 -13.03 -4.58
C SER A 118 1.70 -14.15 -5.42
N ARG A 119 1.09 -14.46 -6.57
CA ARG A 119 1.68 -15.42 -7.51
C ARG A 119 3.02 -14.87 -8.02
N PRO A 120 4.12 -15.65 -8.01
CA PRO A 120 5.40 -15.19 -8.53
C PRO A 120 5.29 -14.75 -10.00
N ASN A 121 5.82 -13.57 -10.33
CA ASN A 121 5.91 -13.12 -11.71
C ASN A 121 7.14 -13.71 -12.38
N LYS A 122 6.93 -14.79 -13.17
CA LYS A 122 8.02 -15.51 -13.86
C LYS A 122 8.56 -14.82 -15.10
N GLN A 123 7.93 -13.72 -15.54
CA GLN A 123 8.25 -13.04 -16.79
C GLN A 123 9.03 -11.74 -16.57
N MET A 124 9.28 -11.36 -15.32
CA MET A 124 9.98 -10.12 -15.00
C MET A 124 11.48 -10.24 -15.34
N PRO A 125 12.05 -9.33 -16.15
CA PRO A 125 13.48 -9.29 -16.40
C PRO A 125 14.28 -9.13 -15.10
N ALA A 126 15.47 -9.74 -15.01
CA ALA A 126 16.28 -9.75 -13.80
C ALA A 126 16.62 -8.33 -13.28
N CYS A 127 16.99 -7.42 -14.20
CA CYS A 127 17.27 -6.02 -13.84
C CYS A 127 16.02 -5.30 -13.30
N ALA A 128 14.85 -5.46 -13.96
CA ALA A 128 13.59 -4.88 -13.49
C ALA A 128 13.16 -5.46 -12.14
N TRP A 129 13.36 -6.76 -11.92
CA TRP A 129 13.09 -7.41 -10.64
C TRP A 129 13.99 -6.87 -9.52
N ALA A 130 15.29 -6.75 -9.76
CA ALA A 130 16.23 -6.22 -8.80
C ALA A 130 15.91 -4.75 -8.46
N ALA A 131 15.65 -3.93 -9.47
CA ALA A 131 15.25 -2.53 -9.29
C ALA A 131 13.98 -2.40 -8.45
N MET A 132 12.93 -3.16 -8.78
CA MET A 132 11.68 -3.19 -8.00
C MET A 132 11.90 -3.62 -6.55
N ALA A 133 12.74 -4.64 -6.31
CA ALA A 133 13.04 -5.10 -4.96
C ALA A 133 13.77 -4.03 -4.13
N LEU A 134 14.75 -3.34 -4.73
CA LEU A 134 15.48 -2.25 -4.10
C LEU A 134 14.55 -1.08 -3.74
N SER A 135 13.70 -0.65 -4.69
CA SER A 135 12.75 0.45 -4.46
C SER A 135 11.73 0.11 -3.37
N HIS A 136 11.19 -1.11 -3.35
CA HIS A 136 10.25 -1.54 -2.31
C HIS A 136 10.90 -1.62 -0.93
N GLU A 137 12.16 -2.07 -0.85
CA GLU A 137 12.88 -2.11 0.43
C GLU A 137 13.17 -0.69 0.94
N ALA A 138 13.59 0.22 0.07
CA ALA A 138 13.83 1.62 0.43
C ALA A 138 12.54 2.33 0.89
N ILE A 139 11.40 2.11 0.21
CA ILE A 139 10.09 2.60 0.65
C ILE A 139 9.75 2.09 2.04
N LYS A 140 9.92 0.78 2.27
CA LYS A 140 9.62 0.15 3.55
C LYS A 140 10.44 0.76 4.68
N GLU A 141 11.76 0.84 4.51
CA GLU A 141 12.65 1.41 5.53
C GLU A 141 12.35 2.88 5.78
N ALA A 142 12.20 3.69 4.72
CA ALA A 142 11.91 5.12 4.86
C ALA A 142 10.56 5.40 5.55
N LEU A 143 9.56 4.54 5.37
CA LEU A 143 8.28 4.68 6.07
C LEU A 143 8.33 4.21 7.52
N LEU A 144 9.21 3.26 7.86
CA LEU A 144 9.38 2.71 9.21
C LEU A 144 10.36 3.52 10.07
N ASP A 145 11.33 4.19 9.46
CA ASP A 145 12.31 5.07 10.10
C ASP A 145 12.41 6.41 9.32
N PRO A 146 11.39 7.29 9.45
CA PRO A 146 11.29 8.52 8.66
C PRO A 146 12.41 9.52 8.95
N ASP A 147 13.04 9.48 10.13
CA ASP A 147 14.18 10.34 10.48
C ASP A 147 15.44 10.01 9.66
N LYS A 148 15.47 8.83 9.03
CA LYS A 148 16.54 8.35 8.15
C LYS A 148 16.09 8.14 6.70
N ALA A 149 14.93 8.65 6.31
CA ALA A 149 14.39 8.47 4.96
C ALA A 149 15.40 8.83 3.86
N ASP A 150 16.08 9.99 3.97
CA ASP A 150 17.08 10.43 2.99
C ASP A 150 18.23 9.40 2.85
N PHE A 151 18.68 8.80 3.96
CA PHE A 151 19.73 7.79 3.92
C PHE A 151 19.31 6.54 3.13
N TYR A 152 18.06 6.07 3.31
CA TYR A 152 17.56 4.89 2.59
C TYR A 152 17.36 5.17 1.10
N LEU A 153 16.86 6.36 0.77
CA LEU A 153 16.66 6.80 -0.61
C LEU A 153 18.01 7.01 -1.34
N ASP A 154 19.00 7.62 -0.69
CA ASP A 154 20.34 7.79 -1.27
C ASP A 154 21.02 6.42 -1.51
N ARG A 155 20.84 5.48 -0.56
CA ARG A 155 21.34 4.11 -0.71
C ARG A 155 20.68 3.34 -1.86
N GLU A 156 19.37 3.52 -2.05
CA GLU A 156 18.65 2.98 -3.20
C GLU A 156 19.22 3.56 -4.50
N HIS A 157 19.41 4.87 -4.57
CA HIS A 157 19.92 5.54 -5.77
C HIS A 157 21.29 5.01 -6.17
N GLU A 158 22.23 4.93 -5.23
CA GLU A 158 23.57 4.37 -5.48
C GLU A 158 23.49 2.91 -5.98
N ALA A 159 22.58 2.11 -5.43
CA ALA A 159 22.38 0.73 -5.86
C ALA A 159 21.79 0.65 -7.27
N LEU A 160 20.82 1.50 -7.60
CA LEU A 160 20.23 1.59 -8.93
C LEU A 160 21.26 2.06 -9.97
N GLU A 161 22.08 3.06 -9.68
CA GLU A 161 23.16 3.51 -10.58
C GLU A 161 24.10 2.35 -10.93
N LYS A 162 24.52 1.58 -9.93
CA LYS A 162 25.35 0.39 -10.13
C LYS A 162 24.65 -0.67 -10.98
N LEU A 163 23.38 -0.95 -10.68
CA LEU A 163 22.57 -1.93 -11.42
C LEU A 163 22.43 -1.57 -12.91
N PHE A 164 22.12 -0.31 -13.22
CA PHE A 164 21.93 0.15 -14.60
C PHE A 164 23.26 0.41 -15.34
N SER A 165 24.37 0.65 -14.63
CA SER A 165 25.69 0.81 -15.24
C SER A 165 26.23 -0.46 -15.91
N GLN A 166 25.81 -1.65 -15.46
CA GLN A 166 26.26 -2.95 -15.98
C GLN A 166 25.56 -3.36 -17.29
N HIS A 167 24.61 -2.55 -17.76
CA HIS A 167 23.78 -2.82 -18.94
C HIS A 167 24.02 -1.82 -20.10
N LYS A 168 25.02 -0.95 -20.00
CA LYS A 168 25.55 -0.15 -21.13
C LYS A 168 26.63 -0.94 -21.86
#